data_AF-A0A958FAY7-F1
#
_entry.id   AF-A0A958FAY7-F1
#
_cell.length_a   1.000
_cell.length_b   1.000
_cell.length_c   1.000
_cell.angle_alpha   90.00
_cell.angle_beta   90.00
_cell.angle_gamma   90.00
#
_symmetry.space_group_name_H-M   'P 1'
#
loop_
_entity.id
_entity.type
_entity.pdbx_description
1 polymer ?
#
loop_
_entity_poly.entity_id
_entity_poly.type
_entity_poly.pdbx_seq_one_letter_code
_entity_poly.pdbx_strand_id
1 'polypeptide(L)'
;IAGVYNSLSEAEREKCVLLAGNYGEAGAIDYYGPRLGLPRAVSIHSSYYLWGPGEKPGEIAIAIGLPLEALTEYYRSVRRQALITNGYAVAEENNVPVYLCRGQKKTLQEAWGELRKWR
;
A
#
# COMPACT_ATOMS: atom_id res chain seq x y z
N ILE A 1 -3.04 5.82 8.42
CA ILE A 1 -1.87 5.54 7.55
C ILE A 1 -0.60 6.15 8.13
N ALA A 2 -0.50 7.48 8.27
CA ALA A 2 0.71 8.13 8.78
C ALA A 2 1.17 7.63 10.17
N GLY A 3 0.24 7.36 11.09
CA GLY A 3 0.59 6.75 12.38
C GLY A 3 1.27 5.38 12.24
N VAL A 4 0.87 4.55 11.27
CA VAL A 4 1.52 3.26 10.99
C VAL A 4 2.92 3.50 10.40
N TYR A 5 3.05 4.41 9.44
CA TYR A 5 4.35 4.75 8.85
C TYR A 5 5.34 5.29 9.88
N ASN A 6 4.87 6.17 10.77
CA ASN A 6 5.69 6.77 11.83
C ASN A 6 6.03 5.80 12.96
N SER A 7 5.31 4.67 13.08
CA SER A 7 5.64 3.60 14.03
C SER A 7 6.83 2.74 13.57
N LEU A 8 7.20 2.80 12.29
CA LEU A 8 8.37 2.12 11.75
C LEU A 8 9.66 2.83 12.20
N SER A 9 10.73 2.06 12.38
CA SER A 9 12.08 2.62 12.55
C SER A 9 12.50 3.41 11.30
N GLU A 10 13.50 4.29 11.43
CA GLU A 10 13.99 5.10 10.31
C GLU A 10 14.44 4.25 9.11
N ALA A 11 15.25 3.22 9.37
CA ALA A 11 15.69 2.28 8.35
C ALA A 11 14.53 1.53 7.67
N GLU A 12 13.46 1.23 8.40
CA GLU A 12 12.25 0.62 7.81
C GLU A 12 11.45 1.63 6.97
N ARG A 13 11.34 2.89 7.42
CA ARG A 13 10.66 3.96 6.67
C ARG A 13 11.31 4.25 5.32
N GLU A 14 12.65 4.22 5.27
CA GLU A 14 13.40 4.38 4.02
C GLU A 14 13.07 3.27 3.01
N LYS A 15 12.87 2.04 3.47
CA LYS A 15 12.52 0.89 2.63
C LYS A 15 11.03 0.74 2.35
N CYS A 16 10.17 1.44 3.10
CA CYS A 16 8.74 1.27 3.05
C CYS A 16 8.11 1.84 1.75
N VAL A 17 7.18 1.07 1.18
CA VAL A 17 6.30 1.45 0.06
C VAL A 17 4.86 1.55 0.57
N LEU A 18 4.11 2.55 0.11
CA LEU A 18 2.66 2.63 0.34
C LEU A 18 1.93 2.02 -0.85
N LEU A 19 1.32 0.85 -0.67
CA LEU A 19 0.57 0.15 -1.73
C LEU A 19 -0.93 0.41 -1.56
N ALA A 20 -1.53 1.16 -2.48
CA ALA A 20 -2.95 1.46 -2.47
C ALA A 20 -3.74 0.53 -3.41
N GLY A 21 -4.87 0.01 -2.93
CA GLY A 21 -5.74 -0.89 -3.66
C GLY A 21 -6.50 -0.19 -4.79
N ASN A 22 -6.82 1.10 -4.61
CA ASN A 22 -7.49 1.89 -5.63
C ASN A 22 -6.88 3.30 -5.81
N TYR A 23 -7.33 4.00 -6.86
CA TYR A 23 -6.84 5.32 -7.23
C TYR A 23 -7.29 6.45 -6.29
N GLY A 24 -8.42 6.29 -5.59
CA GLY A 24 -8.92 7.23 -4.58
C GLY A 24 -8.03 7.20 -3.33
N GLU A 25 -7.71 6.01 -2.83
CA GLU A 25 -6.75 5.81 -1.74
C GLU A 25 -5.36 6.33 -2.12
N ALA A 26 -4.88 5.98 -3.32
CA ALA A 26 -3.58 6.44 -3.81
C ALA A 26 -3.54 7.97 -3.96
N GLY A 27 -4.61 8.56 -4.52
CA GLY A 27 -4.77 10.00 -4.66
C GLY A 27 -4.83 10.72 -3.32
N ALA A 28 -5.52 10.17 -2.33
CA ALA A 28 -5.57 10.73 -0.98
C ALA A 28 -4.19 10.73 -0.33
N ILE A 29 -3.41 9.66 -0.49
CA ILE A 29 -2.02 9.59 0.01
C ILE A 29 -1.15 10.62 -0.70
N ASP A 30 -1.20 10.71 -2.03
CA ASP A 30 -0.35 11.66 -2.76
C ASP A 30 -0.72 13.12 -2.50
N TYR A 31 -2.00 13.40 -2.23
CA TYR A 31 -2.48 14.75 -1.95
C TYR A 31 -2.24 15.19 -0.50
N TYR A 32 -2.62 14.37 0.49
CA TYR A 32 -2.52 14.72 1.92
C TYR A 32 -1.21 14.27 2.56
N GLY A 33 -0.62 13.18 2.07
CA GLY A 33 0.56 12.52 2.63
C GLY A 33 1.83 13.37 2.70
N PRO A 34 2.14 14.25 1.72
CA PRO A 34 3.35 15.07 1.79
C PRO A 34 3.44 15.94 3.05
N ARG A 35 2.30 16.49 3.52
CA ARG A 35 2.23 17.29 4.77
C ARG A 35 2.44 16.43 6.02
N LEU A 36 2.30 15.12 5.90
CA LEU A 36 2.46 14.14 6.98
C LEU A 36 3.80 13.39 6.87
N GLY A 37 4.68 13.78 5.94
CA GLY A 37 5.97 13.13 5.71
C GLY A 37 5.86 11.76 5.04
N LEU A 38 4.75 11.46 4.35
CA LEU A 38 4.58 10.20 3.65
C LEU A 38 5.22 10.22 2.26
N PRO A 39 5.83 9.11 1.81
CA PRO A 39 6.21 8.95 0.42
C PRO A 39 4.96 8.85 -0.46
N ARG A 40 5.16 8.96 -1.78
CA ARG A 40 4.09 8.74 -2.75
C ARG A 40 3.54 7.32 -2.69
N ALA A 41 2.26 7.18 -3.01
CA ALA A 41 1.61 5.89 -3.16
C ALA A 41 2.03 5.20 -4.46
N VAL A 42 2.02 3.88 -4.41
CA VAL A 42 2.14 2.98 -5.56
C VAL A 42 0.83 2.22 -5.69
N SER A 43 0.28 2.14 -6.89
CA SER A 43 -0.95 1.40 -7.16
C SER A 43 -0.95 0.85 -8.58
N ILE A 44 -1.57 -0.32 -8.73
CA ILE A 44 -1.81 -0.95 -10.03
C ILE A 44 -3.14 -0.52 -10.66
N HIS A 45 -3.92 0.32 -9.97
CA HIS A 45 -5.26 0.68 -10.38
C HIS A 45 -5.26 1.88 -11.35
N SER A 46 -6.00 1.77 -12.45
CA SER A 46 -6.14 2.84 -13.46
C SER A 46 -4.78 3.41 -13.92
N SER A 47 -4.67 4.74 -14.10
CA SER A 47 -3.47 5.40 -14.59
C SER A 47 -2.29 5.38 -13.60
N TYR A 48 -2.52 5.07 -12.31
CA TYR A 48 -1.41 4.94 -11.35
C TYR A 48 -0.40 3.87 -11.79
N TYR A 49 -0.88 2.82 -12.47
CA TYR A 49 -0.02 1.75 -13.01
C TYR A 49 1.09 2.27 -13.92
N LEU A 50 0.83 3.36 -14.66
CA LEU A 50 1.77 3.95 -15.62
C LEU A 50 2.96 4.63 -14.93
N TRP A 51 2.84 5.01 -13.66
CA TRP A 51 3.95 5.54 -12.87
C TRP A 51 4.89 4.43 -12.37
N GLY A 52 4.47 3.17 -12.46
CA GLY A 52 5.31 2.02 -12.19
C GLY A 52 5.51 1.70 -10.71
N PRO A 53 6.32 0.67 -10.41
CA PRO A 53 6.55 0.17 -9.06
C PRO A 53 7.46 1.08 -8.21
N GLY A 54 8.05 2.12 -8.80
CA GLY A 54 9.16 2.88 -8.20
C GLY A 54 10.44 2.07 -8.11
N GLU A 55 11.39 2.53 -7.28
CA GLU A 55 12.74 1.96 -7.17
C GLU A 55 12.91 0.97 -6.01
N LYS A 56 11.99 1.01 -5.04
CA LYS A 56 12.09 0.16 -3.85
C LYS A 56 11.63 -1.26 -4.18
N PRO A 57 12.31 -2.29 -3.66
CA PRO A 57 11.98 -3.69 -3.97
C PRO A 57 10.68 -4.17 -3.31
N GLY A 58 10.04 -3.35 -2.47
CA GLY A 58 8.83 -3.72 -1.73
C GLY A 58 9.10 -4.60 -0.50
N GLU A 59 10.26 -4.50 0.15
CA GLU A 59 10.58 -5.33 1.33
C GLU A 59 9.64 -5.10 2.51
N ILE A 60 9.27 -3.84 2.68
CA ILE A 60 8.29 -3.39 3.67
C ILE A 60 7.23 -2.63 2.91
N ALA A 61 5.96 -2.98 3.11
CA ALA A 61 4.87 -2.23 2.54
C ALA A 61 3.79 -1.96 3.59
N ILE A 62 3.21 -0.77 3.53
CA ILE A 62 1.92 -0.51 4.14
C ILE A 62 0.91 -0.62 3.01
N ALA A 63 0.08 -1.66 3.06
CA ALA A 63 -0.97 -1.91 2.08
C ALA A 63 -2.30 -1.36 2.58
N ILE A 64 -3.00 -0.62 1.73
CA ILE A 64 -4.29 0.03 2.00
C ILE A 64 -5.30 -0.55 1.04
N GLY A 65 -6.42 -1.07 1.55
CA GLY A 65 -7.53 -1.55 0.72
C GLY A 65 -7.29 -2.83 -0.08
N LEU A 66 -6.09 -3.40 0.01
CA LEU A 66 -5.75 -4.65 -0.67
C LEU A 66 -6.28 -5.88 0.09
N PRO A 67 -6.77 -6.91 -0.62
CA PRO A 67 -7.26 -8.14 0.00
C PRO A 67 -6.12 -8.91 0.67
N LEU A 68 -6.41 -9.51 1.83
CA LEU A 68 -5.42 -10.20 2.64
C LEU A 68 -4.80 -11.37 1.86
N GLU A 69 -5.62 -12.08 1.09
CA GLU A 69 -5.23 -13.26 0.31
C GLU A 69 -4.13 -12.90 -0.68
N ALA A 70 -4.34 -11.86 -1.49
CA ALA A 70 -3.34 -11.37 -2.44
C ALA A 70 -2.05 -10.91 -1.73
N LEU A 71 -2.16 -10.26 -0.57
CA LEU A 71 -1.00 -9.85 0.21
C LEU A 71 -0.22 -11.06 0.74
N THR A 72 -0.89 -12.12 1.20
CA THR A 72 -0.23 -13.34 1.71
C THR A 72 0.38 -14.20 0.60
N GLU A 73 -0.12 -14.10 -0.62
CA GLU A 73 0.54 -14.69 -1.78
C GLU A 73 1.87 -14.00 -2.08
N TYR A 74 1.96 -12.69 -1.86
CA TYR A 74 3.13 -11.89 -2.20
C TYR A 74 4.14 -11.68 -1.06
N TYR A 75 3.68 -11.67 0.19
CA TYR A 75 4.49 -11.40 1.38
C TYR A 75 4.56 -12.61 2.32
N ARG A 76 5.66 -12.72 3.08
CA ARG A 76 5.85 -13.73 4.12
C ARG A 76 5.13 -13.38 5.42
N SER A 77 4.97 -12.10 5.71
CA SER A 77 4.25 -11.61 6.90
C SER A 77 3.31 -10.49 6.52
N VAL A 78 2.04 -10.62 6.91
CA VAL A 78 1.00 -9.60 6.72
C VAL A 78 0.27 -9.44 8.05
N ARG A 79 0.26 -8.23 8.61
CA ARG A 79 -0.42 -7.93 9.88
C ARG A 79 -1.31 -6.71 9.74
N ARG A 80 -2.58 -6.82 10.12
CA ARG A 80 -3.49 -5.66 10.13
C ARG A 80 -3.07 -4.70 11.24
N GLN A 81 -2.79 -3.46 10.88
CA GLN A 81 -2.40 -2.40 11.81
C GLN A 81 -3.54 -1.42 12.09
N ALA A 82 -4.44 -1.22 11.12
CA ALA A 82 -5.60 -0.37 11.31
C ALA A 82 -6.76 -0.83 10.42
N LEU A 83 -7.94 -0.29 10.72
CA LEU A 83 -9.14 -0.36 9.90
C LEU A 83 -9.67 1.07 9.77
N ILE A 84 -9.76 1.57 8.53
CA ILE A 84 -10.32 2.89 8.26
C ILE A 84 -11.83 2.72 8.19
N THR A 85 -12.56 3.47 9.02
CA THR A 85 -14.02 3.46 9.04
C THR A 85 -14.56 4.88 9.02
N ASN A 86 -15.69 5.08 8.33
CA ASN A 86 -16.40 6.35 8.31
C ASN A 86 -17.90 6.08 8.06
N GLY A 87 -18.77 6.57 8.94
CA GLY A 87 -20.22 6.40 8.81
C GLY A 87 -20.84 7.10 7.59
N TYR A 88 -20.10 7.99 6.93
CA TYR A 88 -20.51 8.69 5.72
C TYR A 88 -19.82 8.18 4.46
N ALA A 89 -18.90 7.22 4.57
CA ALA A 89 -18.23 6.66 3.41
C ALA A 89 -19.16 5.67 2.68
N VAL A 90 -19.00 5.61 1.36
CA VAL A 90 -19.55 4.53 0.54
C VAL A 90 -18.95 3.18 0.98
N ALA A 91 -19.66 2.09 0.70
CA ALA A 91 -19.30 0.77 1.22
C ALA A 91 -17.87 0.35 0.86
N GLU A 92 -17.40 0.69 -0.34
CA GLU A 92 -16.09 0.37 -0.89
C GLU A 92 -14.94 1.13 -0.20
N GLU A 93 -15.21 2.30 0.36
CA GLU A 93 -14.25 3.17 1.05
C GLU A 93 -14.43 3.12 2.57
N ASN A 94 -15.21 2.15 3.05
CA ASN A 94 -15.46 1.91 4.47
C ASN A 94 -14.93 0.53 4.86
N ASN A 95 -14.53 0.38 6.12
CA ASN A 95 -13.84 -0.81 6.61
C ASN A 95 -12.59 -1.16 5.78
N VAL A 96 -11.89 -0.14 5.27
CA VAL A 96 -10.68 -0.31 4.46
C VAL A 96 -9.54 -0.77 5.37
N PRO A 97 -9.01 -2.00 5.18
CA PRO A 97 -7.94 -2.50 6.03
C PRO A 97 -6.61 -1.83 5.68
N VAL A 98 -5.79 -1.62 6.70
CA VAL A 98 -4.39 -1.20 6.55
C VAL A 98 -3.50 -2.29 7.12
N TYR A 99 -2.69 -2.89 6.26
CA TYR A 99 -1.76 -3.96 6.61
C TYR A 99 -0.32 -3.45 6.58
N LEU A 100 0.50 -3.99 7.48
CA LEU A 100 1.95 -3.92 7.41
C LEU A 100 2.48 -5.27 6.93
N CYS A 101 3.13 -5.23 5.78
CA CYS A 101 3.64 -6.37 5.05
C CYS A 101 5.18 -6.39 5.12
N ARG A 102 5.77 -7.58 5.29
CA ARG A 102 7.22 -7.77 5.32
C ARG A 102 7.65 -9.03 4.59
N GLY A 103 8.83 -8.95 3.97
CA GLY A 103 9.49 -10.08 3.32
C GLY A 103 8.73 -10.52 2.07
N GLN A 104 8.80 -9.69 1.03
CA GLN A 104 8.28 -9.99 -0.29
C GLN A 104 8.91 -11.27 -0.88
N LYS A 105 8.11 -12.05 -1.59
CA LYS A 105 8.56 -13.30 -2.25
C LYS A 105 9.20 -13.05 -3.62
N LYS A 106 8.77 -11.98 -4.29
CA LYS A 106 9.37 -11.38 -5.49
C LYS A 106 9.51 -9.89 -5.24
N THR A 107 10.42 -9.20 -5.90
CA THR A 107 10.48 -7.73 -5.85
C THR A 107 9.24 -7.11 -6.50
N LEU A 108 8.94 -5.86 -6.16
CA LEU A 108 7.78 -5.15 -6.70
C LEU A 108 7.89 -4.98 -8.22
N GLN A 109 9.12 -4.82 -8.72
CA GLN A 109 9.47 -4.72 -10.13
C GLN A 109 9.21 -6.03 -10.87
N GLU A 110 9.67 -7.17 -10.32
CA GLU A 110 9.43 -8.49 -10.91
C GLU A 110 7.94 -8.83 -10.99
N ALA A 111 7.17 -8.45 -9.98
CA ALA A 111 5.75 -8.76 -9.92
C ALA A 111 4.84 -7.75 -10.61
N TRP A 112 5.34 -6.57 -10.99
CA TRP A 112 4.52 -5.46 -11.46
C TRP A 112 3.57 -5.84 -12.61
N GLY A 113 4.09 -6.57 -13.61
CA GLY A 113 3.29 -7.04 -14.74
C GLY A 113 2.30 -8.15 -14.40
N GLU A 114 2.59 -8.95 -13.36
CA GLU A 114 1.69 -10.00 -12.84
C GLU A 114 0.54 -9.37 -12.04
N LEU A 115 0.84 -8.31 -11.27
CA LEU A 115 -0.12 -7.66 -10.39
C LEU A 115 -1.29 -7.02 -11.17
N ARG A 116 -1.10 -6.63 -12.43
CA ARG A 116 -2.18 -6.12 -13.29
C ARG A 116 -3.28 -7.15 -13.60
N LYS A 117 -3.02 -8.46 -13.42
CA LYS A 117 -3.99 -9.53 -13.70
C LYS A 117 -5.04 -9.72 -12.61
N TRP A 118 -4.83 -9.14 -11.42
CA TRP A 118 -5.82 -9.12 -10.36
C TRP A 118 -6.88 -8.06 -10.71
N ARG A 119 -7.95 -8.50 -11.38
CA ARG A 119 -9.05 -7.67 -11.87
C ARG A 119 -10.38 -8.27 -11.45
#